data_AF-A0A453H5D2-F1
#
_entry.id   AF-A0A453H5D2-F1
#
_cell.length_a   1.000
_cell.length_b   1.000
_cell.length_c   1.000
_cell.angle_alpha   90.00
_cell.angle_beta   90.00
_cell.angle_gamma   90.00
#
_symmetry.space_group_name_H-M   'P 1'
#
loop_
_entity.id
_entity.type
_entity.pdbx_description
1 polymer ?
#
loop_
_entity_poly.entity_id
_entity_poly.type
_entity_poly.pdbx_seq_one_letter_code
_entity_poly.pdbx_strand_id
1 'polypeptide(L)'
;MLLHGLVDRLTGKNKQAWKEGKIRGTAVLVKSDVLNLGDFHASLLDGVHDILGTDDGVIFHLVSATAPDPQNPRRGKVGRPAHLEEMVVTMKSKAAGESVFKVTFEWDDSQGIPGAVLVRNTYRSEYLLKTLTLQGVPGKGTVVFVANSWIYPNVDRVFFANDTYLPSKMPALLVQYRQDELNNLRGDSTTGKYEEWDRVYRYDYYNDLGEPDKGHPRPVLGGTQELPYPRRCRTGRPPTKTDPRSESRIPQYKIQEALNIYVPRDERFGHLKLSDFLGYSLKAITEAILPVIRTYVDTTPKEFDSFQDIYDLYDGLLKVPDNQHLKELKKKIPLQFIKSLLPVAGDDLLNLPLPHVIRSNDYAWRSDEEFAREMLAGVNPVCIKRLTEFPVKSTLDPSAYGDQSSTITEDQIQQNLEDGLTVKQAMEKNRLFILDHHDNFMPFLDRINKLEGNYIYASRTLLFLKADGTLKPLAIELSLPHPDGIQHGAKSTVYLPADIDSGVDGQIWQLAKAYASVDDSAWHQLISHWYALQHQYIYPCFML
;
A
#
# COMPACT_ATOMS: atom_id res chain seq x y z
N MET A 1 -8.58 -24.84 -18.00
CA MET A 1 -8.27 -25.91 -17.03
C MET A 1 -9.20 -27.13 -17.09
N LEU A 2 -10.51 -27.02 -17.37
CA LEU A 2 -11.43 -28.16 -17.22
C LEU A 2 -11.45 -29.21 -18.35
N LEU A 3 -11.05 -28.90 -19.60
CA LEU A 3 -11.25 -29.81 -20.73
C LEU A 3 -10.39 -31.08 -20.70
N HIS A 4 -9.08 -31.00 -20.39
CA HIS A 4 -8.20 -32.18 -20.40
C HIS A 4 -8.52 -33.16 -19.26
N GLY A 5 -8.78 -32.63 -18.05
CA GLY A 5 -9.23 -33.44 -16.92
C GLY A 5 -10.62 -34.04 -17.13
N LEU A 6 -11.52 -33.35 -17.84
CA LEU A 6 -12.79 -33.94 -18.28
C LEU A 6 -12.56 -35.09 -19.25
N VAL A 7 -11.66 -34.95 -20.22
CA VAL A 7 -11.37 -36.00 -21.22
C VAL A 7 -10.76 -37.24 -20.56
N ASP A 8 -9.80 -37.10 -19.64
CA ASP A 8 -9.23 -38.24 -18.93
C ASP A 8 -10.20 -38.90 -17.94
N ARG A 9 -11.14 -38.12 -17.37
CA ARG A 9 -12.24 -38.62 -16.53
C ARG A 9 -13.31 -39.34 -17.34
N LEU A 10 -13.64 -38.86 -18.54
CA LEU A 10 -14.61 -39.45 -19.47
C LEU A 10 -14.05 -40.70 -20.18
N THR A 11 -12.74 -40.77 -20.41
CA THR A 11 -12.07 -41.91 -21.08
C THR A 11 -11.64 -43.03 -20.13
N GLY A 12 -11.90 -42.91 -18.83
CA GLY A 12 -11.58 -43.96 -17.83
C GLY A 12 -10.09 -44.12 -17.49
N LYS A 13 -9.21 -43.33 -18.09
CA LYS A 13 -7.75 -43.40 -17.90
C LYS A 13 -7.32 -43.20 -16.44
N ASN A 14 -8.04 -42.37 -15.69
CA ASN A 14 -7.76 -42.17 -14.26
C ASN A 14 -8.04 -43.42 -13.42
N LYS A 15 -9.10 -44.18 -13.74
CA LYS A 15 -9.39 -45.47 -13.07
C LYS A 15 -8.35 -46.53 -13.42
N GLN A 16 -7.81 -46.51 -14.64
CA GLN A 16 -6.76 -47.43 -15.07
C GLN A 16 -5.42 -47.11 -14.40
N ALA A 17 -5.00 -45.84 -14.37
CA ALA A 17 -3.80 -45.41 -13.65
C ALA A 17 -3.86 -45.78 -12.16
N TRP A 18 -5.03 -45.66 -11.53
CA TRP A 18 -5.20 -46.09 -10.14
C TRP A 18 -4.98 -47.60 -9.93
N LYS A 19 -5.47 -48.43 -10.86
CA LYS A 19 -5.23 -49.89 -10.83
C LYS A 19 -3.74 -50.24 -10.98
N GLU A 20 -2.96 -49.33 -11.56
CA GLU A 20 -1.50 -49.43 -11.70
C GLU A 20 -0.75 -48.77 -10.51
N GLY A 21 -1.46 -48.37 -9.45
CA GLY A 21 -0.89 -47.73 -8.27
C GLY A 21 -0.41 -46.30 -8.52
N LYS A 22 -1.10 -45.55 -9.40
CA LYS A 22 -0.70 -44.19 -9.79
C LYS A 22 -1.83 -43.16 -9.69
N ILE A 23 -1.47 -41.92 -9.36
CA ILE A 23 -2.33 -40.73 -9.44
C ILE A 23 -1.77 -39.77 -10.48
N ARG A 24 -2.62 -39.29 -11.38
CA ARG A 24 -2.26 -38.24 -12.34
C ARG A 24 -2.58 -36.85 -11.78
N GLY A 25 -1.63 -35.95 -11.98
CA GLY A 25 -1.68 -34.57 -11.55
C GLY A 25 -1.40 -33.58 -12.66
N THR A 26 -1.77 -32.33 -12.41
CA THR A 26 -1.45 -31.19 -13.27
C THR A 26 -0.94 -30.04 -12.41
N ALA A 27 0.29 -29.60 -12.66
CA ALA A 27 0.92 -28.45 -12.01
C ALA A 27 0.87 -27.22 -12.93
N VAL A 28 0.65 -26.04 -12.33
CA VAL A 28 0.61 -24.76 -13.05
C VAL A 28 1.69 -23.86 -12.46
N LEU A 29 2.64 -23.48 -13.30
CA LEU A 29 3.82 -22.70 -12.92
C LEU A 29 3.91 -21.43 -13.77
N VAL A 30 4.50 -20.37 -13.21
CA VAL A 30 4.85 -19.14 -13.93
C VAL A 30 6.34 -18.88 -13.73
N LYS A 31 7.08 -18.65 -14.82
CA LYS A 31 8.51 -18.30 -14.78
C LYS A 31 8.67 -16.85 -14.33
N SER A 32 9.67 -16.56 -13.51
CA SER A 32 9.94 -15.20 -13.01
C SER A 32 10.13 -14.18 -14.13
N ASP A 33 10.85 -14.56 -15.20
CA ASP A 33 11.13 -13.70 -16.36
C ASP A 33 9.88 -13.23 -17.11
N VAL A 34 8.78 -13.99 -17.10
CA VAL A 34 7.55 -13.59 -17.80
C VAL A 34 6.80 -12.47 -17.06
N LEU A 35 7.16 -12.23 -15.80
CA LEU A 35 6.70 -11.06 -15.05
C LEU A 35 7.59 -9.82 -15.35
N ASN A 36 8.75 -9.99 -16.00
CA ASN A 36 9.64 -8.92 -16.43
C ASN A 36 9.35 -8.57 -17.92
N LEU A 37 8.58 -7.51 -18.20
CA LEU A 37 8.13 -7.18 -19.56
C LEU A 37 9.29 -6.91 -20.55
N GLY A 38 9.25 -7.57 -21.71
CA GLY A 38 10.09 -7.25 -22.88
C GLY A 38 9.83 -8.14 -24.11
N ASP A 39 9.95 -9.46 -23.99
CA ASP A 39 9.86 -10.40 -25.13
C ASP A 39 8.96 -11.60 -24.82
N PHE A 40 7.65 -11.39 -24.98
CA PHE A 40 6.59 -12.29 -24.50
C PHE A 40 6.46 -13.61 -25.27
N HIS A 41 6.86 -13.66 -26.55
CA HIS A 41 6.65 -14.86 -27.40
C HIS A 41 7.91 -15.72 -27.60
N ALA A 42 9.10 -15.14 -27.43
CA ALA A 42 10.36 -15.88 -27.60
C ALA A 42 10.77 -16.66 -26.35
N SER A 43 10.56 -16.11 -25.14
CA SER A 43 11.06 -16.71 -23.89
C SER A 43 10.21 -17.86 -23.32
N LEU A 44 9.04 -18.13 -23.89
CA LEU A 44 8.05 -19.09 -23.34
C LEU A 44 8.41 -20.54 -23.70
N LEU A 45 9.18 -20.75 -24.77
CA LEU A 45 9.72 -22.04 -25.18
C LEU A 45 11.18 -22.22 -24.73
N ASP A 46 11.91 -21.14 -24.51
CA ASP A 46 13.29 -21.17 -24.02
C ASP A 46 13.35 -21.59 -22.53
N GLY A 47 13.81 -22.83 -22.30
CA GLY A 47 14.08 -23.39 -20.98
C GLY A 47 12.96 -24.26 -20.41
N VAL A 48 11.89 -24.57 -21.16
CA VAL A 48 10.86 -25.53 -20.71
C VAL A 48 11.46 -26.93 -20.51
N HIS A 49 12.42 -27.32 -21.35
CA HIS A 49 13.15 -28.58 -21.19
C HIS A 49 14.04 -28.59 -19.94
N ASP A 50 14.46 -27.43 -19.44
CA ASP A 50 15.41 -27.31 -18.32
C ASP A 50 14.80 -27.67 -16.96
N ILE A 51 13.47 -27.68 -16.85
CA ILE A 51 12.77 -28.08 -15.62
C ILE A 51 12.13 -29.48 -15.69
N LEU A 52 12.23 -30.12 -16.87
CA LEU A 52 11.77 -31.48 -17.09
C LEU A 52 12.93 -32.43 -16.85
N GLY A 53 12.73 -33.43 -15.99
CA GLY A 53 13.77 -34.42 -15.70
C GLY A 53 13.80 -34.85 -14.24
N THR A 54 14.56 -35.92 -13.99
CA THR A 54 14.74 -36.51 -12.66
C THR A 54 15.86 -35.84 -11.86
N ASP A 55 16.82 -35.21 -12.55
CA ASP A 55 18.07 -34.76 -11.94
C ASP A 55 18.03 -33.25 -11.58
N ASP A 56 17.39 -32.43 -12.42
CA ASP A 56 17.20 -30.98 -12.21
C ASP A 56 15.74 -30.59 -12.50
N GLY A 57 15.06 -29.93 -11.54
CA GLY A 57 13.68 -29.47 -11.74
C GLY A 57 12.84 -29.32 -10.47
N VAL A 58 11.52 -29.37 -10.63
CA VAL A 58 10.56 -29.30 -9.51
C VAL A 58 10.11 -30.72 -9.12
N ILE A 59 10.35 -31.06 -7.86
CA ILE A 59 10.06 -32.37 -7.28
C ILE A 59 8.89 -32.24 -6.30
N PHE A 60 7.91 -33.13 -6.44
CA PHE A 60 6.72 -33.18 -5.58
C PHE A 60 6.71 -34.48 -4.76
N HIS A 61 6.41 -34.38 -3.47
CA HIS A 61 6.10 -35.52 -2.61
C HIS A 61 4.71 -35.35 -2.00
N LEU A 62 3.79 -36.26 -2.32
CA LEU A 62 2.48 -36.26 -1.66
C LEU A 62 2.61 -36.68 -0.20
N VAL A 63 1.79 -36.08 0.65
CA VAL A 63 1.71 -36.37 2.08
C VAL A 63 0.28 -36.81 2.40
N SER A 64 0.17 -37.97 3.04
CA SER A 64 -1.14 -38.55 3.37
C SER A 64 -1.81 -37.83 4.54
N ALA A 65 -3.11 -37.58 4.43
CA ALA A 65 -3.94 -37.12 5.52
C ALA A 65 -4.45 -38.26 6.42
N THR A 66 -4.41 -39.51 5.93
CA THR A 66 -5.12 -40.64 6.55
C THR A 66 -4.24 -41.86 6.83
N ALA A 67 -3.08 -41.98 6.18
CA ALA A 67 -2.13 -43.08 6.42
C ALA A 67 -0.89 -42.55 7.17
N PRO A 68 -0.54 -43.14 8.33
CA PRO A 68 0.61 -42.70 9.11
C PRO A 68 1.93 -43.06 8.42
N ASP A 69 2.95 -42.23 8.65
CA ASP A 69 4.31 -42.51 8.22
C ASP A 69 4.90 -43.69 9.03
N PRO A 70 5.50 -44.71 8.38
CA PRO A 70 6.07 -45.85 9.09
C PRO A 70 7.18 -45.48 10.09
N GLN A 71 7.95 -44.42 9.80
CA GLN A 71 9.06 -43.97 10.65
C GLN A 71 8.59 -42.97 11.71
N ASN A 72 7.53 -42.21 11.42
CA ASN A 72 6.93 -41.28 12.38
C ASN A 72 5.39 -41.35 12.36
N PRO A 73 4.78 -42.22 13.18
CA PRO A 73 3.33 -42.45 13.17
C PRO A 73 2.48 -41.22 13.51
N ARG A 74 3.08 -40.13 13.99
CA ARG A 74 2.40 -38.85 14.26
C ARG A 74 2.26 -37.98 13.01
N ARG A 75 2.90 -38.36 11.90
CA ARG A 75 2.89 -37.62 10.63
C ARG A 75 2.28 -38.48 9.53
N GLY A 76 1.72 -37.83 8.52
CA GLY A 76 1.27 -38.46 7.29
C GLY A 76 2.41 -39.09 6.51
N LYS A 77 2.17 -40.28 5.95
CA LYS A 77 3.13 -40.96 5.07
C LYS A 77 3.53 -40.06 3.91
N VAL A 78 4.84 -39.93 3.68
CA VAL A 78 5.40 -39.21 2.53
C VAL A 78 5.56 -40.17 1.35
N GLY A 79 5.07 -39.77 0.18
CA GLY A 79 5.17 -40.52 -1.07
C GLY A 79 6.55 -40.42 -1.72
N ARG A 80 6.74 -41.27 -2.73
CA ARG A 80 7.92 -41.21 -3.62
C ARG A 80 7.96 -39.87 -4.39
N PRO A 81 9.16 -39.40 -4.78
CA PRO A 81 9.29 -38.21 -5.59
C PRO A 81 8.56 -38.37 -6.92
N ALA A 82 7.87 -37.31 -7.34
CA ALA A 82 7.28 -37.17 -8.66
C ALA A 82 7.80 -35.90 -9.33
N HIS A 83 8.12 -36.01 -10.61
CA HIS A 83 8.75 -34.96 -11.40
C HIS A 83 7.78 -34.40 -12.45
N LEU A 84 8.06 -33.20 -12.94
CA LEU A 84 7.38 -32.65 -14.11
C LEU A 84 7.74 -33.52 -15.34
N GLU A 85 6.72 -34.02 -16.03
CA GLU A 85 6.89 -34.97 -17.14
C GLU A 85 6.83 -34.28 -18.51
N GLU A 86 5.70 -33.63 -18.78
CA GLU A 86 5.45 -32.98 -20.07
C GLU A 86 4.66 -31.70 -19.89
N MET A 87 4.97 -30.70 -20.73
CA MET A 87 4.19 -29.46 -20.80
C MET A 87 2.94 -29.68 -21.64
N VAL A 88 1.78 -29.32 -21.09
CA VAL A 88 0.49 -29.36 -21.77
C VAL A 88 0.32 -28.08 -22.60
N VAL A 89 0.72 -28.13 -23.86
CA VAL A 89 0.48 -27.03 -24.81
C VAL A 89 -1.01 -27.00 -25.15
N THR A 90 -1.74 -26.04 -24.60
CA THR A 90 -3.14 -25.79 -25.00
C THR A 90 -3.24 -24.46 -25.72
N MET A 91 -3.87 -24.44 -26.91
CA MET A 91 -4.08 -23.23 -27.74
C MET A 91 -4.95 -22.13 -27.07
N LYS A 92 -5.29 -22.27 -25.79
CA LYS A 92 -6.10 -21.32 -24.99
C LYS A 92 -5.50 -21.11 -23.60
N SER A 93 -4.18 -20.89 -23.49
CA SER A 93 -3.62 -20.27 -22.28
C SER A 93 -4.22 -18.86 -22.19
N LYS A 94 -5.19 -18.67 -21.28
CA LYS A 94 -5.98 -17.43 -21.16
C LYS A 94 -5.39 -16.43 -20.15
N ALA A 95 -4.30 -16.79 -19.46
CA ALA A 95 -3.61 -15.90 -18.53
C ALA A 95 -2.13 -15.81 -18.94
N ALA A 96 -1.61 -14.59 -19.04
CA ALA A 96 -0.25 -14.32 -19.50
C ALA A 96 0.80 -15.08 -18.66
N GLY A 97 1.66 -15.87 -19.32
CA GLY A 97 2.83 -16.50 -18.71
C GLY A 97 2.63 -17.81 -17.93
N GLU A 98 1.43 -18.38 -17.91
CA GLU A 98 1.19 -19.67 -17.25
C GLU A 98 1.60 -20.86 -18.13
N SER A 99 2.39 -21.77 -17.55
CA SER A 99 2.76 -23.05 -18.11
C SER A 99 2.15 -24.19 -17.30
N VAL A 100 1.54 -25.15 -18.02
CA VAL A 100 0.84 -26.29 -17.42
C VAL A 100 1.64 -27.55 -17.66
N PHE A 101 1.86 -28.35 -16.63
CA PHE A 101 2.68 -29.55 -16.68
C PHE A 101 1.94 -30.76 -16.13
N LYS A 102 2.17 -31.95 -16.72
CA LYS A 102 1.73 -33.22 -16.14
C LYS A 102 2.74 -33.73 -15.13
N VAL A 103 2.21 -34.39 -14.10
CA VAL A 103 2.97 -35.07 -13.04
C VAL A 103 2.26 -36.37 -12.72
N THR A 104 2.97 -37.49 -12.65
CA THR A 104 2.40 -38.76 -12.20
C THR A 104 3.04 -39.19 -10.88
N PHE A 105 2.20 -39.57 -9.92
CA PHE A 105 2.61 -40.00 -8.59
C PHE A 105 2.41 -41.51 -8.44
N GLU A 106 3.41 -42.21 -7.92
CA GLU A 106 3.23 -43.58 -7.40
C GLU A 106 2.51 -43.51 -6.05
N TRP A 107 1.23 -43.90 -6.07
CA TRP A 107 0.33 -43.77 -4.94
C TRP A 107 -0.80 -44.79 -5.04
N ASP A 108 -0.88 -45.70 -4.06
CA ASP A 108 -1.91 -46.75 -3.97
C ASP A 108 -2.84 -46.58 -2.76
N ASP A 109 -3.83 -47.48 -2.63
CA ASP A 109 -4.83 -47.45 -1.55
C ASP A 109 -4.20 -47.52 -0.14
N SER A 110 -3.03 -48.15 0.01
CA SER A 110 -2.33 -48.26 1.30
C SER A 110 -1.77 -46.92 1.79
N GLN A 111 -1.58 -45.97 0.87
CA GLN A 111 -1.06 -44.64 1.17
C GLN A 111 -2.17 -43.66 1.57
N GLY A 112 -3.44 -44.04 1.46
CA GLY A 112 -4.58 -43.24 1.91
C GLY A 112 -4.82 -41.99 1.03
N ILE A 113 -5.42 -40.96 1.61
CA ILE A 113 -5.85 -39.76 0.89
C ILE A 113 -4.77 -38.67 0.97
N PRO A 114 -4.25 -38.14 -0.14
CA PRO A 114 -3.34 -36.99 -0.14
C PRO A 114 -4.00 -35.74 0.48
N GLY A 115 -3.31 -35.07 1.40
CA GLY A 115 -3.78 -33.84 2.04
C GLY A 115 -2.75 -32.71 2.13
N ALA A 116 -1.48 -33.00 1.87
CA ALA A 116 -0.45 -31.99 1.64
C ALA A 116 0.51 -32.47 0.54
N VAL A 117 1.33 -31.55 0.03
CA VAL A 117 2.41 -31.83 -0.91
C VAL A 117 3.66 -31.05 -0.47
N LEU A 118 4.78 -31.76 -0.39
CA LEU A 118 6.10 -31.14 -0.27
C LEU A 118 6.63 -30.86 -1.67
N VAL A 119 7.21 -29.68 -1.86
CA VAL A 119 7.74 -29.23 -3.14
C VAL A 119 9.18 -28.77 -2.92
N ARG A 120 10.08 -29.31 -3.74
CA ARG A 120 11.48 -28.91 -3.79
C ARG A 120 11.80 -28.43 -5.19
N ASN A 121 12.41 -27.26 -5.30
CA ASN A 121 12.98 -26.78 -6.55
C ASN A 121 14.49 -27.00 -6.50
N THR A 122 15.02 -27.88 -7.35
CA THR A 122 16.47 -28.08 -7.50
C THR A 122 17.04 -27.27 -8.66
N TYR A 123 16.17 -26.65 -9.47
CA TYR A 123 16.61 -25.78 -10.56
C TYR A 123 17.14 -24.46 -10.04
N ARG A 124 18.04 -23.84 -10.81
CA ARG A 124 18.73 -22.58 -10.46
C ARG A 124 17.83 -21.34 -10.35
N SER A 125 16.66 -21.35 -10.99
CA SER A 125 15.72 -20.22 -11.03
C SER A 125 14.46 -20.51 -10.22
N GLU A 126 13.87 -19.48 -9.64
CA GLU A 126 12.60 -19.53 -8.93
C GLU A 126 11.40 -19.60 -9.89
N TYR A 127 10.34 -20.28 -9.42
CA TYR A 127 9.07 -20.34 -10.13
C TYR A 127 7.93 -19.97 -9.19
N LEU A 128 6.87 -19.37 -9.72
CA LEU A 128 5.62 -19.23 -8.98
C LEU A 128 4.77 -20.47 -9.21
N LEU A 129 4.61 -21.31 -8.18
CA LEU A 129 3.67 -22.42 -8.22
C LEU A 129 2.27 -21.88 -7.93
N LYS A 130 1.37 -21.93 -8.91
CA LYS A 130 -0.03 -21.53 -8.72
C LYS A 130 -0.85 -22.64 -8.10
N THR A 131 -0.88 -23.80 -8.76
CA THR A 131 -1.70 -24.93 -8.33
C THR A 131 -1.08 -26.27 -8.68
N LEU A 132 -1.34 -27.28 -7.86
CA LEU A 132 -1.25 -28.70 -8.22
C LEU A 132 -2.64 -29.32 -8.09
N THR A 133 -3.11 -30.01 -9.13
CA THR A 133 -4.43 -30.67 -9.13
C THR A 133 -4.27 -32.16 -9.37
N LEU A 134 -4.72 -32.99 -8.43
CA LEU A 134 -4.80 -34.44 -8.56
C LEU A 134 -6.20 -34.86 -9.00
N GLN A 135 -6.29 -35.77 -9.94
CA GLN A 135 -7.56 -36.28 -10.45
C GLN A 135 -7.76 -37.75 -10.12
N GLY A 136 -8.99 -38.13 -9.76
CA GLY A 136 -9.37 -39.53 -9.57
C GLY A 136 -8.90 -40.14 -8.25
N VAL A 137 -8.67 -39.33 -7.22
CA VAL A 137 -8.33 -39.80 -5.87
C VAL A 137 -9.53 -40.59 -5.30
N PRO A 138 -9.37 -41.86 -4.89
CA PRO A 138 -10.48 -42.64 -4.34
C PRO A 138 -11.10 -41.98 -3.11
N GLY A 139 -12.43 -42.07 -2.98
CA GLY A 139 -13.17 -41.48 -1.86
C GLY A 139 -13.28 -39.95 -1.86
N LYS A 140 -12.48 -39.23 -2.68
CA LYS A 140 -12.42 -37.75 -2.69
C LYS A 140 -12.61 -37.11 -4.07
N GLY A 141 -12.29 -37.83 -5.15
CA GLY A 141 -12.42 -37.34 -6.52
C GLY A 141 -11.24 -36.45 -6.93
N THR A 142 -11.42 -35.14 -6.88
CA THR A 142 -10.37 -34.17 -7.27
C THR A 142 -9.81 -33.50 -6.02
N VAL A 143 -8.49 -33.46 -5.90
CA VAL A 143 -7.78 -32.77 -4.81
C VAL A 143 -6.98 -31.63 -5.42
N VAL A 144 -7.16 -30.41 -4.89
CA VAL A 144 -6.50 -29.21 -5.40
C VAL A 144 -5.63 -28.61 -4.30
N PHE A 145 -4.37 -28.38 -4.61
CA PHE A 145 -3.43 -27.61 -3.80
C PHE A 145 -3.32 -26.22 -4.43
N VAL A 146 -3.88 -25.21 -3.78
CA VAL A 146 -3.78 -23.81 -4.21
C VAL A 146 -2.57 -23.21 -3.50
N ALA A 147 -1.48 -23.03 -4.24
CA ALA A 147 -0.20 -22.57 -3.69
C ALA A 147 -0.04 -21.06 -3.81
N ASN A 148 -0.12 -20.51 -5.03
CA ASN A 148 0.17 -19.11 -5.37
C ASN A 148 1.40 -18.55 -4.65
N SER A 149 2.51 -19.29 -4.69
CA SER A 149 3.71 -18.95 -3.92
C SER A 149 4.99 -19.29 -4.68
N TRP A 150 6.03 -18.51 -4.41
CA TRP A 150 7.34 -18.65 -5.04
C TRP A 150 8.11 -19.84 -4.47
N ILE A 151 8.52 -20.79 -5.32
CA ILE A 151 9.37 -21.93 -4.98
C ILE A 151 10.83 -21.62 -5.36
N TYR A 152 11.62 -21.21 -4.38
CA TYR A 152 13.04 -20.89 -4.56
C TYR A 152 13.92 -22.15 -4.59
N PRO A 153 15.09 -22.08 -5.26
CA PRO A 153 16.05 -23.18 -5.28
C PRO A 153 16.46 -23.61 -3.86
N ASN A 154 16.53 -24.92 -3.63
CA ASN A 154 17.01 -25.54 -2.39
C ASN A 154 16.23 -25.17 -1.10
N VAL A 155 15.01 -24.65 -1.22
CA VAL A 155 14.11 -24.39 -0.10
C VAL A 155 12.88 -25.30 -0.22
N ASP A 156 12.73 -26.21 0.74
CA ASP A 156 11.56 -27.10 0.80
C ASP A 156 10.31 -26.33 1.19
N ARG A 157 9.21 -26.61 0.50
CA ARG A 157 7.92 -25.94 0.71
C ARG A 157 6.84 -26.97 0.96
N VAL A 158 5.89 -26.66 1.84
CA VAL A 158 4.69 -27.47 2.04
C VAL A 158 3.45 -26.70 1.57
N PHE A 159 2.56 -27.38 0.86
CA PHE A 159 1.26 -26.85 0.46
C PHE A 159 0.16 -27.84 0.88
N PHE A 160 -0.91 -27.32 1.47
CA PHE A 160 -2.05 -28.13 1.90
C PHE A 160 -3.13 -28.18 0.82
N ALA A 161 -3.91 -29.27 0.80
CA ALA A 161 -5.11 -29.33 -0.02
C ALA A 161 -6.10 -28.24 0.41
N ASN A 162 -6.95 -27.79 -0.52
CA ASN A 162 -7.90 -26.70 -0.32
C ASN A 162 -9.09 -27.01 0.61
N ASP A 163 -9.03 -28.11 1.36
CA ASP A 163 -9.99 -28.37 2.43
C ASP A 163 -9.73 -27.42 3.60
N THR A 164 -10.79 -26.88 4.19
CA THR A 164 -10.68 -25.92 5.30
C THR A 164 -10.90 -26.61 6.64
N TYR A 165 -9.97 -26.39 7.59
CA TYR A 165 -10.06 -26.97 8.93
C TYR A 165 -9.80 -25.92 10.02
N LEU A 166 -10.63 -25.95 11.06
CA LEU A 166 -10.22 -25.43 12.37
C LEU A 166 -9.06 -26.31 12.92
N PRO A 167 -8.16 -25.76 13.76
CA PRO A 167 -7.05 -26.54 14.34
C PRO A 167 -7.49 -27.87 14.96
N SER A 168 -8.63 -27.89 15.67
CA SER A 168 -9.19 -29.08 16.33
C SER A 168 -9.84 -30.10 15.39
N LYS A 169 -10.05 -29.74 14.12
CA LYS A 169 -10.68 -30.57 13.09
C LYS A 169 -9.72 -31.02 12.00
N MET A 170 -8.48 -30.52 12.02
CA MET A 170 -7.46 -30.90 11.05
C MET A 170 -7.12 -32.39 11.22
N PRO A 171 -6.93 -33.16 10.13
CA PRO A 171 -6.46 -34.53 10.22
C PRO A 171 -5.19 -34.62 11.07
N ALA A 172 -5.18 -35.49 12.07
CA ALA A 172 -4.11 -35.55 13.09
C ALA A 172 -2.71 -35.70 12.47
N LEU A 173 -2.61 -36.44 11.36
CA LEU A 173 -1.37 -36.70 10.64
C LEU A 173 -0.80 -35.47 9.90
N LEU A 174 -1.60 -34.41 9.71
CA LEU A 174 -1.16 -33.16 9.10
C LEU A 174 -0.84 -32.06 10.13
N VAL A 175 -1.18 -32.26 11.40
CA VAL A 175 -1.02 -31.25 12.47
C VAL A 175 0.44 -30.85 12.63
N GLN A 176 1.37 -31.81 12.62
CA GLN A 176 2.79 -31.50 12.76
C GLN A 176 3.32 -30.71 11.55
N TYR A 177 2.94 -31.07 10.32
CA TYR A 177 3.33 -30.31 9.12
C TYR A 177 2.83 -28.86 9.18
N ARG A 178 1.61 -28.65 9.67
CA ARG A 178 1.07 -27.30 9.90
C ARG A 178 1.90 -26.54 10.93
N GLN A 179 2.25 -27.19 12.04
CA GLN A 179 3.03 -26.54 13.09
C GLN A 179 4.43 -26.17 12.62
N ASP A 180 5.07 -27.05 11.84
CA ASP A 180 6.38 -26.79 11.25
C ASP A 180 6.33 -25.61 10.29
N GLU A 181 5.31 -25.53 9.42
CA GLU A 181 5.11 -24.37 8.53
C GLU A 181 4.85 -23.08 9.30
N LEU A 182 4.04 -23.12 10.36
CA LEU A 182 3.83 -21.94 11.23
C LEU A 182 5.12 -21.48 11.90
N ASN A 183 5.97 -22.41 12.34
CA ASN A 183 7.27 -22.07 12.92
C ASN A 183 8.20 -21.44 11.88
N ASN A 184 8.22 -21.96 10.65
CA ASN A 184 8.98 -21.38 9.55
C ASN A 184 8.52 -19.95 9.24
N LEU A 185 7.21 -19.71 9.21
CA LEU A 185 6.63 -18.39 8.95
C LEU A 185 6.88 -17.39 10.09
N ARG A 186 7.01 -17.83 11.34
CA ARG A 186 7.41 -16.97 12.47
C ARG A 186 8.90 -16.65 12.46
N GLY A 187 9.73 -17.56 11.95
CA GLY A 187 11.18 -17.40 11.87
C GLY A 187 11.85 -17.26 13.24
N ASP A 188 11.35 -17.95 14.27
CA ASP A 188 11.90 -17.88 15.63
C ASP A 188 13.38 -18.30 15.70
N SER A 189 13.80 -19.18 14.79
CA SER A 189 15.19 -19.63 14.62
C SER A 189 16.03 -18.75 13.70
N THR A 190 15.43 -17.75 13.03
CA THR A 190 16.14 -16.90 12.06
C THR A 190 16.74 -15.68 12.75
N THR A 191 18.07 -15.62 12.80
CA THR A 191 18.82 -14.47 13.34
C THR A 191 19.40 -13.62 12.21
N GLY A 192 19.41 -12.30 12.40
CA GLY A 192 20.00 -11.38 11.42
C GLY A 192 18.99 -10.83 10.41
N LYS A 193 19.52 -10.45 9.24
CA LYS A 193 18.79 -9.85 8.12
C LYS A 193 18.04 -10.93 7.35
N TYR A 194 16.81 -10.62 6.95
CA TYR A 194 16.05 -11.50 6.07
C TYR A 194 16.45 -11.32 4.61
N GLU A 195 16.43 -12.42 3.88
CA GLU A 195 16.75 -12.49 2.46
C GLU A 195 15.48 -12.52 1.60
N GLU A 196 15.63 -12.30 0.29
CA GLU A 196 14.50 -12.13 -0.63
C GLU A 196 13.54 -13.33 -0.69
N TRP A 197 14.05 -14.55 -0.47
CA TRP A 197 13.27 -15.79 -0.48
C TRP A 197 12.59 -16.09 0.86
N ASP A 198 12.90 -15.35 1.93
CA ASP A 198 12.34 -15.60 3.25
C ASP A 198 10.85 -15.25 3.29
N ARG A 199 10.08 -16.04 4.04
CA ARG A 199 8.64 -15.86 4.28
C ARG A 199 8.35 -15.61 5.76
N VAL A 200 9.22 -14.85 6.42
CA VAL A 200 9.17 -14.63 7.85
C VAL A 200 8.33 -13.38 8.16
N TYR A 201 7.21 -13.59 8.84
CA TYR A 201 6.32 -12.55 9.33
C TYR A 201 6.66 -12.28 10.80
N ARG A 202 7.42 -11.21 11.05
CA ARG A 202 7.79 -10.79 12.42
C ARG A 202 7.60 -9.30 12.62
N TYR A 203 7.26 -8.89 13.82
CA TYR A 203 7.06 -7.47 14.15
C TYR A 203 8.35 -6.76 14.52
N ASP A 204 8.39 -5.47 14.22
CA ASP A 204 9.40 -4.54 14.73
C ASP A 204 8.80 -3.11 14.81
N TYR A 205 9.51 -2.19 15.45
CA TYR A 205 9.13 -0.79 15.63
C TYR A 205 9.45 0.04 14.39
N TYR A 206 8.90 1.26 14.30
CA TYR A 206 9.36 2.24 13.29
C TYR A 206 10.64 2.90 13.77
N ASN A 207 11.73 2.14 13.72
CA ASN A 207 13.09 2.57 14.03
C ASN A 207 13.96 2.70 12.77
N ASP A 208 13.37 2.58 11.57
CA ASP A 208 14.06 2.62 10.28
C ASP A 208 13.76 3.90 9.47
N LEU A 209 13.14 4.91 10.10
CA LEU A 209 12.82 6.19 9.46
C LEU A 209 13.96 7.22 9.52
N GLY A 210 14.81 7.17 10.55
CA GLY A 210 15.90 8.12 10.77
C GLY A 210 17.22 7.72 10.08
N GLU A 211 18.07 8.71 9.80
CA GLU A 211 19.46 8.53 9.33
C GLU A 211 20.45 9.19 10.31
N PRO A 212 20.58 8.67 11.56
CA PRO A 212 21.41 9.28 12.60
C PRO A 212 22.89 9.37 12.20
N ASP A 213 23.42 8.39 11.48
CA ASP A 213 24.80 8.37 10.97
C ASP A 213 25.10 9.54 10.00
N LYS A 214 24.05 10.20 9.46
CA LYS A 214 24.16 11.39 8.60
C LYS A 214 23.67 12.67 9.29
N GLY A 215 23.46 12.65 10.60
CA GLY A 215 22.96 13.80 11.36
C GLY A 215 21.45 14.04 11.21
N HIS A 216 20.69 13.05 10.74
CA HIS A 216 19.23 13.14 10.60
C HIS A 216 18.48 12.10 11.46
N PRO A 217 18.69 12.09 12.80
CA PRO A 217 18.00 11.14 13.67
C PRO A 217 16.48 11.37 13.65
N ARG A 218 15.72 10.32 13.94
CA ARG A 218 14.28 10.35 14.21
C ARG A 218 13.99 9.50 15.45
N PRO A 219 12.99 9.88 16.26
CA PRO A 219 12.58 9.03 17.37
C PRO A 219 11.99 7.72 16.84
N VAL A 220 12.19 6.64 17.59
CA VAL A 220 11.52 5.35 17.32
C VAL A 220 10.04 5.51 17.64
N LEU A 221 9.17 5.12 16.70
CA LEU A 221 7.71 5.09 16.94
C LEU A 221 7.28 3.68 17.33
N GLY A 222 6.60 3.57 18.47
CA GLY A 222 6.15 2.33 19.09
C GLY A 222 7.07 1.83 20.20
N GLY A 223 6.49 1.12 21.17
CA GLY A 223 7.24 0.50 22.28
C GLY A 223 7.34 1.35 23.54
N THR A 224 6.85 2.59 23.50
CA THR A 224 6.73 3.47 24.68
C THR A 224 5.32 4.03 24.80
N GLN A 225 4.98 4.56 25.97
CA GLN A 225 3.69 5.21 26.20
C GLN A 225 3.62 6.61 25.58
N GLU A 226 4.77 7.27 25.44
CA GLU A 226 4.89 8.63 24.89
C GLU A 226 4.80 8.65 23.37
N LEU A 227 5.24 7.58 22.69
CA LEU A 227 5.18 7.43 21.23
C LEU A 227 4.55 6.08 20.87
N PRO A 228 3.27 5.84 21.22
CA PRO A 228 2.59 4.62 20.85
C PRO A 228 2.41 4.58 19.34
N TYR A 229 2.72 3.45 18.73
CA TYR A 229 2.56 3.25 17.29
C TYR A 229 2.37 1.78 16.95
N PRO A 230 1.58 1.46 15.90
CA PRO A 230 1.51 0.11 15.36
C PRO A 230 2.89 -0.44 14.99
N ARG A 231 3.00 -1.78 14.97
CA ARG A 231 4.22 -2.46 14.52
C ARG A 231 4.24 -2.57 13.00
N ARG A 232 5.44 -2.70 12.45
CA ARG A 232 5.70 -2.99 11.03
C ARG A 232 6.33 -4.37 10.87
N CYS A 233 6.48 -4.81 9.62
CA CYS A 233 7.23 -6.03 9.32
C CYS A 233 8.73 -5.81 9.58
N ARG A 234 9.31 -6.69 10.38
CA ARG A 234 10.73 -6.77 10.68
C ARG A 234 11.50 -7.05 9.39
N THR A 235 12.60 -6.34 9.21
CA THR A 235 13.50 -6.46 8.06
C THR A 235 14.87 -7.01 8.47
N GLY A 236 15.25 -6.82 9.74
CA GLY A 236 16.44 -7.41 10.33
C GLY A 236 17.76 -6.82 9.84
N ARG A 237 17.75 -5.67 9.14
CA ARG A 237 18.99 -4.98 8.77
C ARG A 237 19.74 -4.58 10.05
N PRO A 238 21.07 -4.46 9.99
CA PRO A 238 21.86 -4.10 11.16
C PRO A 238 21.46 -2.71 11.69
N PRO A 239 21.70 -2.43 12.97
CA PRO A 239 21.53 -1.08 13.52
C PRO A 239 22.49 -0.08 12.87
N THR A 240 22.20 1.21 13.04
CA THR A 240 23.11 2.29 12.64
C THR A 240 24.35 2.31 13.54
N LYS A 241 25.43 2.97 13.09
CA LYS A 241 26.68 3.04 13.86
C LYS A 241 26.56 3.95 15.08
N THR A 242 25.79 5.02 14.96
CA THR A 242 25.66 6.07 15.99
C THR A 242 24.50 5.85 16.94
N ASP A 243 23.44 5.14 16.54
CA ASP A 243 22.31 4.79 17.40
C ASP A 243 21.92 3.31 17.25
N PRO A 244 22.20 2.45 18.25
CA PRO A 244 21.90 1.02 18.18
C PRO A 244 20.39 0.72 18.20
N ARG A 245 19.55 1.71 18.54
CA ARG A 245 18.08 1.55 18.51
C ARG A 245 17.49 1.79 17.12
N SER A 246 18.22 2.47 16.25
CA SER A 246 17.80 2.80 14.88
C SER A 246 18.33 1.76 13.89
N GLU A 247 17.46 1.22 13.04
CA GLU A 247 17.84 0.29 11.98
C GLU A 247 18.48 1.04 10.80
N SER A 248 19.51 0.46 10.20
CA SER A 248 20.19 1.04 9.04
C SER A 248 19.26 1.19 7.83
N ARG A 249 19.39 2.32 7.14
CA ARG A 249 18.59 2.64 5.95
C ARG A 249 19.33 2.27 4.67
N ILE A 250 18.54 1.89 3.67
CA ILE A 250 19.01 1.81 2.30
C ILE A 250 19.10 3.25 1.78
N PRO A 251 20.25 3.70 1.23
CA PRO A 251 20.40 5.08 0.79
C PRO A 251 19.35 5.48 -0.24
N GLN A 252 18.73 6.65 -0.07
CA GLN A 252 17.62 7.13 -0.91
C GLN A 252 17.94 7.20 -2.42
N TYR A 253 19.20 7.45 -2.78
CA TYR A 253 19.64 7.46 -4.18
C TYR A 253 19.71 6.06 -4.82
N LYS A 254 19.61 5.00 -4.03
CA LYS A 254 19.52 3.60 -4.48
C LYS A 254 18.06 3.17 -4.51
N ILE A 255 17.24 3.88 -5.29
CA ILE A 255 15.78 3.68 -5.39
C ILE A 255 15.44 2.21 -5.65
N GLN A 256 16.21 1.54 -6.52
CA GLN A 256 16.02 0.11 -6.81
C GLN A 256 16.27 -0.79 -5.59
N GLU A 257 17.24 -0.46 -4.74
CA GLU A 257 17.47 -1.18 -3.48
C GLU A 257 16.42 -0.80 -2.42
N ALA A 258 15.94 0.44 -2.40
CA ALA A 258 14.89 0.90 -1.49
C ALA A 258 13.53 0.23 -1.79
N LEU A 259 13.26 -0.06 -3.06
CA LEU A 259 12.12 -0.90 -3.49
C LEU A 259 12.30 -2.39 -3.10
N ASN A 260 13.49 -2.77 -2.62
CA ASN A 260 13.81 -4.11 -2.14
C ASN A 260 13.91 -4.16 -0.60
N ILE A 261 13.29 -3.21 0.11
CA ILE A 261 13.05 -3.39 1.55
C ILE A 261 12.30 -4.72 1.73
N TYR A 262 12.83 -5.55 2.62
CA TYR A 262 12.28 -6.89 2.85
C TYR A 262 10.81 -6.83 3.22
N VAL A 263 10.02 -7.63 2.52
CA VAL A 263 8.69 -8.10 2.88
C VAL A 263 8.67 -9.61 2.61
N PRO A 264 7.86 -10.40 3.33
CA PRO A 264 7.73 -11.83 3.04
C PRO A 264 7.47 -12.06 1.55
N ARG A 265 8.19 -13.01 0.96
CA ARG A 265 8.31 -13.10 -0.51
C ARG A 265 6.97 -13.06 -1.26
N ASP A 266 5.95 -13.73 -0.72
CA ASP A 266 4.64 -13.84 -1.36
C ASP A 266 3.79 -12.56 -1.24
N GLU A 267 4.16 -11.62 -0.34
CA GLU A 267 3.52 -10.30 -0.19
C GLU A 267 4.12 -9.23 -1.10
N ARG A 268 5.31 -9.48 -1.65
CA ARG A 268 5.96 -8.55 -2.55
C ARG A 268 5.11 -8.40 -3.82
N PHE A 269 4.87 -7.16 -4.23
CA PHE A 269 4.12 -6.89 -5.46
C PHE A 269 4.68 -7.70 -6.63
N GLY A 270 3.80 -8.43 -7.31
CA GLY A 270 4.10 -8.90 -8.67
C GLY A 270 4.35 -7.69 -9.58
N HIS A 271 5.22 -7.83 -10.57
CA HIS A 271 5.72 -6.72 -11.39
C HIS A 271 4.62 -5.87 -12.06
N LEU A 272 3.49 -6.46 -12.47
CA LEU A 272 2.32 -5.72 -13.00
C LEU A 272 1.71 -4.77 -11.97
N LYS A 273 1.63 -5.19 -10.70
CA LYS A 273 1.17 -4.32 -9.60
C LYS A 273 2.24 -3.31 -9.20
N LEU A 274 3.52 -3.65 -9.36
CA LEU A 274 4.61 -2.73 -9.12
C LEU A 274 4.62 -1.60 -10.17
N SER A 275 4.40 -1.87 -11.46
CA SER A 275 4.26 -0.80 -12.47
C SER A 275 3.08 0.12 -12.18
N ASP A 276 1.95 -0.43 -11.70
CA ASP A 276 0.80 0.39 -11.29
C ASP A 276 1.13 1.23 -10.04
N PHE A 277 1.73 0.62 -9.01
CA PHE A 277 2.18 1.31 -7.79
C PHE A 277 3.22 2.41 -8.07
N LEU A 278 4.14 2.14 -8.98
CA LEU A 278 5.15 3.09 -9.46
C LEU A 278 4.51 4.22 -10.29
N GLY A 279 3.49 3.90 -11.09
CA GLY A 279 2.64 4.89 -11.78
C GLY A 279 1.91 5.85 -10.83
N TYR A 280 1.57 5.40 -9.61
CA TYR A 280 0.93 6.25 -8.59
C TYR A 280 1.92 6.98 -7.67
N SER A 281 3.24 6.76 -7.80
CA SER A 281 4.28 7.38 -6.98
C SER A 281 4.55 8.85 -7.38
N LEU A 282 3.47 9.62 -7.59
CA LEU A 282 3.44 11.01 -8.02
C LEU A 282 4.29 11.92 -7.12
N LYS A 283 4.39 11.63 -5.82
CA LYS A 283 5.13 12.43 -4.85
C LYS A 283 6.65 12.40 -5.06
N ALA A 284 7.22 11.22 -5.35
CA ALA A 284 8.65 11.08 -5.65
C ALA A 284 9.01 11.80 -6.96
N ILE A 285 8.06 11.87 -7.88
CA ILE A 285 8.15 12.56 -9.17
C ILE A 285 8.10 14.07 -8.97
N THR A 286 7.17 14.59 -8.16
CA THR A 286 7.10 16.01 -7.84
C THR A 286 8.41 16.48 -7.20
N GLU A 287 8.94 15.76 -6.20
CA GLU A 287 10.21 16.10 -5.54
C GLU A 287 11.42 16.02 -6.49
N ALA A 288 11.42 15.08 -7.44
CA ALA A 288 12.50 14.90 -8.41
C ALA A 288 12.48 15.92 -9.56
N ILE A 289 11.28 16.37 -9.95
CA ILE A 289 11.05 17.27 -11.09
C ILE A 289 10.97 18.73 -10.65
N LEU A 290 10.50 19.03 -9.43
CA LEU A 290 10.42 20.40 -8.88
C LEU A 290 11.72 21.20 -9.06
N PRO A 291 12.93 20.65 -8.77
CA PRO A 291 14.18 21.37 -9.00
C PRO A 291 14.43 21.74 -10.48
N VAL A 292 13.93 20.92 -11.41
CA VAL A 292 14.02 21.14 -12.85
C VAL A 292 12.96 22.16 -13.31
N ILE A 293 11.74 22.12 -12.78
CA ILE A 293 10.72 23.15 -13.07
C ILE A 293 11.19 24.52 -12.54
N ARG A 294 11.69 24.55 -11.30
CA ARG A 294 12.20 25.73 -10.59
C ARG A 294 13.41 26.40 -11.27
N THR A 295 14.04 25.76 -12.24
CA THR A 295 15.15 26.34 -13.01
C THR A 295 14.70 27.04 -14.31
N TYR A 296 13.43 26.89 -14.72
CA TYR A 296 12.96 27.33 -16.05
C TYR A 296 11.61 28.09 -16.05
N VAL A 297 10.96 28.27 -14.89
CA VAL A 297 9.91 29.31 -14.71
C VAL A 297 10.64 30.63 -14.42
N ASP A 298 10.45 31.62 -15.29
CA ASP A 298 11.37 32.75 -15.55
C ASP A 298 11.09 34.00 -14.66
N THR A 299 12.02 34.96 -14.60
CA THR A 299 12.00 36.22 -13.78
C THR A 299 12.15 36.14 -12.25
N THR A 300 11.60 35.13 -11.55
CA THR A 300 11.82 34.91 -10.11
C THR A 300 12.38 33.49 -9.87
N PRO A 301 13.68 33.31 -9.57
CA PRO A 301 14.24 31.96 -9.47
C PRO A 301 13.54 31.11 -8.40
N LYS A 302 12.95 29.98 -8.82
CA LYS A 302 12.38 28.88 -7.99
C LYS A 302 10.92 28.99 -7.52
N GLU A 303 10.10 29.87 -8.07
CA GLU A 303 8.68 30.04 -7.70
C GLU A 303 7.74 29.91 -8.91
N PHE A 304 6.42 29.80 -8.66
CA PHE A 304 5.38 29.97 -9.68
C PHE A 304 4.87 31.40 -9.58
N ASP A 305 4.86 32.12 -10.70
CA ASP A 305 4.42 33.52 -10.74
C ASP A 305 2.92 33.63 -11.06
N SER A 306 2.31 32.58 -11.61
CA SER A 306 0.89 32.54 -11.94
C SER A 306 0.25 31.15 -11.78
N PHE A 307 -1.09 31.10 -11.69
CA PHE A 307 -1.82 29.83 -11.79
C PHE A 307 -1.65 29.16 -13.17
N GLN A 308 -1.39 29.94 -14.23
CA GLN A 308 -1.13 29.38 -15.55
C GLN A 308 0.15 28.54 -15.54
N ASP A 309 1.18 28.96 -14.82
CA ASP A 309 2.43 28.19 -14.69
C ASP A 309 2.19 26.81 -14.06
N ILE A 310 1.17 26.71 -13.19
CA ILE A 310 0.73 25.44 -12.59
C ILE A 310 -0.06 24.62 -13.62
N TYR A 311 -0.95 25.24 -14.41
CA TYR A 311 -1.73 24.52 -15.43
C TYR A 311 -0.85 24.00 -16.58
N ASP A 312 0.19 24.73 -16.96
CA ASP A 312 1.16 24.34 -18.00
C ASP A 312 1.91 23.04 -17.67
N LEU A 313 1.92 22.60 -16.39
CA LEU A 313 2.43 21.29 -15.97
C LEU A 313 1.64 20.12 -16.57
N TYR A 314 0.37 20.33 -16.91
CA TYR A 314 -0.56 19.30 -17.38
C TYR A 314 -0.84 19.36 -18.89
N ASP A 315 -0.51 20.48 -19.55
CA ASP A 315 -0.75 20.71 -20.97
C ASP A 315 0.43 20.30 -21.88
N GLY A 316 1.49 19.73 -21.31
CA GLY A 316 2.70 19.33 -22.04
C GLY A 316 3.51 20.50 -22.60
N LEU A 317 3.23 21.73 -22.15
CA LEU A 317 3.85 22.96 -22.66
C LEU A 317 5.19 23.30 -22.01
N LEU A 318 5.59 22.59 -20.94
CA LEU A 318 6.93 22.71 -20.36
C LEU A 318 8.00 22.15 -21.30
N LYS A 319 8.44 23.00 -22.22
CA LYS A 319 9.64 22.80 -23.05
C LYS A 319 10.87 22.95 -22.17
N VAL A 320 11.26 21.89 -21.45
CA VAL A 320 12.52 21.88 -20.72
C VAL A 320 13.66 21.71 -21.74
N PRO A 321 14.61 22.65 -21.85
CA PRO A 321 15.75 22.50 -22.75
C PRO A 321 16.58 21.27 -22.38
N ASP A 322 17.13 20.58 -23.38
CA ASP A 322 18.00 19.42 -23.16
C ASP A 322 19.25 19.84 -22.34
N ASN A 323 19.25 19.54 -21.04
CA ASN A 323 20.29 19.97 -20.11
C ASN A 323 20.91 18.80 -19.33
N GLN A 324 22.08 19.03 -18.74
CA GLN A 324 22.85 18.00 -18.06
C GLN A 324 22.14 17.45 -16.80
N HIS A 325 21.35 18.27 -16.10
CA HIS A 325 20.59 17.86 -14.91
C HIS A 325 19.45 16.89 -15.25
N LEU A 326 18.72 17.14 -16.33
CA LEU A 326 17.67 16.27 -16.85
C LEU A 326 18.28 14.94 -17.32
N LYS A 327 19.44 14.97 -18.00
CA LYS A 327 20.18 13.75 -18.40
C LYS A 327 20.61 12.93 -17.19
N GLU A 328 21.11 13.56 -16.14
CA GLU A 328 21.45 12.89 -14.88
C GLU A 328 20.22 12.36 -14.15
N LEU A 329 19.07 13.05 -14.22
CA LEU A 329 17.81 12.56 -13.66
C LEU A 329 17.27 11.35 -14.43
N LYS A 330 17.30 11.38 -15.77
CA LYS A 330 16.95 10.24 -16.65
C LYS A 330 17.78 8.99 -16.35
N LYS A 331 19.06 9.15 -15.95
CA LYS A 331 19.92 8.03 -15.54
C LYS A 331 19.56 7.46 -14.16
N LYS A 332 18.99 8.29 -13.27
CA LYS A 332 18.67 7.93 -11.87
C LYS A 332 17.28 7.34 -11.71
N ILE A 333 16.36 7.66 -12.61
CA ILE A 333 14.99 7.13 -12.61
C ILE A 333 14.93 5.89 -13.52
N PRO A 334 14.50 4.71 -13.03
CA PRO A 334 14.36 3.52 -13.86
C PRO A 334 13.45 3.78 -15.07
N LEU A 335 13.88 3.37 -16.26
CA LEU A 335 13.15 3.63 -17.52
C LEU A 335 11.74 3.00 -17.53
N GLN A 336 11.54 1.91 -16.79
CA GLN A 336 10.23 1.29 -16.59
C GLN A 336 9.28 2.15 -15.73
N PHE A 337 9.81 2.89 -14.75
CA PHE A 337 9.06 3.84 -13.94
C PHE A 337 8.50 4.97 -14.82
N ILE A 338 9.35 5.54 -15.69
CA ILE A 338 9.00 6.60 -16.63
C ILE A 338 7.90 6.12 -17.61
N LYS A 339 8.04 4.88 -18.13
CA LYS A 339 7.08 4.30 -19.08
C LYS A 339 5.70 4.00 -18.46
N SER A 340 5.61 3.67 -17.17
CA SER A 340 4.32 3.43 -16.49
C SER A 340 3.55 4.72 -16.18
N LEU A 341 4.21 5.87 -16.19
CA LEU A 341 3.65 7.18 -15.84
C LEU A 341 3.13 7.96 -17.03
N LEU A 342 3.71 7.71 -18.21
CA LEU A 342 3.47 8.50 -19.40
C LEU A 342 2.68 7.67 -20.42
N PRO A 343 1.42 8.01 -20.74
CA PRO A 343 0.71 7.40 -21.86
C PRO A 343 1.43 7.80 -23.15
N VAL A 344 2.24 6.89 -23.68
CA VAL A 344 2.74 6.78 -25.06
C VAL A 344 2.66 8.10 -25.86
N ALA A 345 3.56 9.04 -25.59
CA ALA A 345 3.84 10.17 -26.48
C ALA A 345 5.25 10.73 -26.21
N GLY A 346 6.22 10.32 -27.03
CA GLY A 346 7.47 11.06 -27.25
C GLY A 346 8.50 11.09 -26.10
N ASP A 347 9.67 11.68 -26.41
CA ASP A 347 10.85 11.83 -25.54
C ASP A 347 10.68 12.90 -24.42
N ASP A 348 9.50 13.50 -24.32
CA ASP A 348 9.18 14.59 -23.40
C ASP A 348 8.72 14.05 -22.03
N LEU A 349 9.57 14.24 -21.03
CA LEU A 349 9.52 13.52 -19.76
C LEU A 349 8.41 13.97 -18.79
N LEU A 350 7.59 14.96 -19.15
CA LEU A 350 6.89 15.82 -18.19
C LEU A 350 5.41 16.08 -18.47
N ASN A 351 4.71 15.19 -19.18
CA ASN A 351 3.26 15.36 -19.35
C ASN A 351 2.50 14.69 -18.18
N LEU A 352 2.22 15.46 -17.12
CA LEU A 352 1.43 14.96 -15.98
C LEU A 352 -0.05 14.80 -16.39
N PRO A 353 -0.75 13.75 -15.93
CA PRO A 353 -2.15 13.58 -16.23
C PRO A 353 -2.99 14.72 -15.62
N LEU A 354 -3.86 15.33 -16.42
CA LEU A 354 -4.76 16.41 -15.99
C LEU A 354 -5.64 15.96 -14.81
N PRO A 355 -5.55 16.63 -13.63
CA PRO A 355 -6.36 16.30 -12.46
C PRO A 355 -7.87 16.39 -12.74
N HIS A 356 -8.63 15.46 -12.16
CA HIS A 356 -10.08 15.38 -12.37
C HIS A 356 -10.82 16.64 -11.92
N VAL A 357 -10.35 17.31 -10.86
CA VAL A 357 -10.98 18.50 -10.29
C VAL A 357 -10.95 19.71 -11.23
N ILE A 358 -9.94 19.81 -12.11
CA ILE A 358 -9.84 20.91 -13.09
C ILE A 358 -10.30 20.51 -14.50
N ARG A 359 -10.54 19.23 -14.78
CA ARG A 359 -10.85 18.72 -16.13
C ARG A 359 -12.02 19.43 -16.82
N SER A 360 -13.04 19.82 -16.07
CA SER A 360 -14.23 20.48 -16.62
C SER A 360 -14.23 22.00 -16.42
N ASN A 361 -13.49 22.49 -15.44
CA ASN A 361 -13.40 23.90 -15.10
C ASN A 361 -12.14 24.14 -14.26
N ASP A 362 -11.19 24.87 -14.83
CA ASP A 362 -9.87 25.12 -14.23
C ASP A 362 -9.94 25.87 -12.89
N TYR A 363 -11.04 26.58 -12.61
CA TYR A 363 -11.18 27.43 -11.43
C TYR A 363 -12.21 26.95 -10.42
N ALA A 364 -12.89 25.80 -10.65
CA ALA A 364 -13.94 25.31 -9.75
C ALA A 364 -13.45 25.08 -8.32
N TRP A 365 -12.19 24.65 -8.15
CA TRP A 365 -11.54 24.44 -6.86
C TRP A 365 -11.47 25.70 -5.97
N ARG A 366 -11.62 26.90 -6.55
CA ARG A 366 -11.61 28.18 -5.83
C ARG A 366 -12.96 28.53 -5.23
N SER A 367 -14.03 27.85 -5.61
CA SER A 367 -15.39 28.13 -5.11
C SER A 367 -15.54 27.73 -3.64
N ASP A 368 -16.52 28.32 -2.95
CA ASP A 368 -16.88 27.93 -1.59
C ASP A 368 -17.67 26.62 -1.57
N GLU A 369 -18.44 26.38 -2.63
CA GLU A 369 -19.17 25.16 -2.88
C GLU A 369 -18.23 23.96 -2.97
N GLU A 370 -17.18 24.04 -3.80
CA GLU A 370 -16.23 22.91 -3.95
C GLU A 370 -15.41 22.70 -2.69
N PHE A 371 -14.93 23.77 -2.05
CA PHE A 371 -14.22 23.71 -0.77
C PHE A 371 -15.02 22.96 0.30
N ALA A 372 -16.31 23.26 0.43
CA ALA A 372 -17.19 22.58 1.39
C ALA A 372 -17.58 21.17 0.93
N ARG A 373 -17.80 20.95 -0.38
CA ARG A 373 -18.17 19.65 -0.94
C ARG A 373 -17.05 18.62 -0.76
N GLU A 374 -15.79 19.02 -0.90
CA GLU A 374 -14.64 18.14 -0.72
C GLU A 374 -14.55 17.56 0.70
N MET A 375 -15.08 18.25 1.72
CA MET A 375 -15.16 17.73 3.09
C MET A 375 -16.13 16.55 3.23
N LEU A 376 -17.02 16.33 2.26
CA LEU A 376 -17.97 15.21 2.22
C LEU A 376 -17.63 14.18 1.12
N ALA A 377 -17.03 14.63 0.02
CA ALA A 377 -16.86 13.82 -1.17
C ALA A 377 -15.54 14.13 -1.93
N GLY A 378 -14.54 14.65 -1.21
CA GLY A 378 -13.18 14.84 -1.68
C GLY A 378 -12.25 13.74 -1.15
N VAL A 379 -10.99 14.10 -0.90
CA VAL A 379 -9.96 13.14 -0.48
C VAL A 379 -10.00 12.80 1.01
N ASN A 380 -10.56 13.67 1.87
CA ASN A 380 -10.65 13.45 3.31
C ASN A 380 -12.07 13.56 3.89
N PRO A 381 -13.04 12.74 3.45
CA PRO A 381 -14.45 12.90 3.78
C PRO A 381 -14.83 12.35 5.18
N VAL A 382 -13.87 12.24 6.10
CA VAL A 382 -14.03 11.54 7.39
C VAL A 382 -13.80 12.43 8.62
N CYS A 383 -13.43 13.70 8.41
CA CYS A 383 -13.06 14.61 9.50
C CYS A 383 -14.16 15.59 9.90
N ILE A 384 -15.08 15.94 8.99
CA ILE A 384 -16.20 16.84 9.27
C ILE A 384 -17.12 16.27 10.33
N LYS A 385 -17.56 17.12 11.27
CA LYS A 385 -18.45 16.76 12.38
C LYS A 385 -19.62 17.71 12.45
N ARG A 386 -20.74 17.24 12.99
CA ARG A 386 -21.84 18.11 13.38
C ARG A 386 -21.42 18.96 14.57
N LEU A 387 -21.73 20.25 14.54
CA LEU A 387 -21.45 21.17 15.63
C LEU A 387 -22.48 20.97 16.76
N THR A 388 -22.00 20.61 17.95
CA THR A 388 -22.87 20.30 19.11
C THR A 388 -22.87 21.35 20.20
N GLU A 389 -21.85 22.21 20.26
CA GLU A 389 -21.76 23.33 21.18
C GLU A 389 -21.24 24.58 20.46
N PHE A 390 -21.67 25.76 20.89
CA PHE A 390 -21.20 27.05 20.40
C PHE A 390 -21.11 28.05 21.58
N PRO A 391 -20.04 28.85 21.71
CA PRO A 391 -18.82 28.85 20.89
C PRO A 391 -18.05 27.52 20.99
N VAL A 392 -17.23 27.22 19.97
CA VAL A 392 -16.43 25.98 19.92
C VAL A 392 -15.38 26.00 21.02
N LYS A 393 -15.25 24.90 21.76
CA LYS A 393 -14.25 24.75 22.82
C LYS A 393 -13.15 23.79 22.42
N SER A 394 -11.93 24.11 22.83
CA SER A 394 -10.80 23.18 22.76
C SER A 394 -10.87 22.13 23.88
N THR A 395 -10.35 20.95 23.58
CA THR A 395 -10.15 19.83 24.50
C THR A 395 -8.73 19.78 25.08
N LEU A 396 -7.84 20.69 24.65
CA LEU A 396 -6.50 20.83 25.22
C LEU A 396 -6.57 21.22 26.70
N ASP A 397 -5.62 20.71 27.49
CA ASP A 397 -5.52 21.01 28.93
C ASP A 397 -5.27 22.51 29.15
N PRO A 398 -6.22 23.27 29.73
CA PRO A 398 -6.05 24.71 29.92
C PRO A 398 -4.88 25.07 30.84
N SER A 399 -4.45 24.16 31.70
CA SER A 399 -3.28 24.38 32.57
C SER A 399 -1.96 24.37 31.80
N ALA A 400 -1.92 23.65 30.68
CA ALA A 400 -0.75 23.52 29.81
C ALA A 400 -0.80 24.46 28.60
N TYR A 401 -2.00 24.76 28.09
CA TYR A 401 -2.22 25.49 26.83
C TYR A 401 -2.98 26.82 27.02
N GLY A 402 -3.42 27.20 28.22
CA GLY A 402 -4.19 28.41 28.45
C GLY A 402 -5.60 28.38 27.83
N ASP A 403 -6.19 29.55 27.60
CA ASP A 403 -7.51 29.64 26.95
C ASP A 403 -7.39 29.41 25.44
N GLN A 404 -8.01 28.33 24.98
CA GLN A 404 -8.01 27.86 23.60
C GLN A 404 -9.42 27.89 22.99
N SER A 405 -10.34 28.63 23.63
CA SER A 405 -11.72 28.81 23.16
C SER A 405 -11.74 29.56 21.83
N SER A 406 -12.65 29.16 20.93
CA SER A 406 -12.79 29.82 19.63
C SER A 406 -13.24 31.28 19.79
N THR A 407 -12.69 32.15 18.95
CA THR A 407 -13.06 33.57 18.90
C THR A 407 -14.17 33.87 17.89
N ILE A 408 -14.72 32.85 17.21
CA ILE A 408 -15.88 33.01 16.33
C ILE A 408 -17.12 33.36 17.17
N THR A 409 -17.77 34.46 16.82
CA THR A 409 -18.95 34.98 17.52
C THR A 409 -20.25 34.69 16.75
N GLU A 410 -21.39 34.70 17.44
CA GLU A 410 -22.69 34.50 16.80
C GLU A 410 -22.98 35.58 15.75
N ASP A 411 -22.70 36.85 16.08
CA ASP A 411 -22.95 38.00 15.20
C ASP A 411 -22.22 37.89 13.86
N GLN A 412 -21.00 37.32 13.86
CA GLN A 412 -20.20 37.13 12.66
C GLN A 412 -20.81 36.12 11.67
N ILE A 413 -21.42 35.05 12.19
CA ILE A 413 -21.89 33.93 11.34
C ILE A 413 -23.39 33.99 11.06
N GLN A 414 -24.18 34.64 11.93
CA GLN A 414 -25.64 34.66 11.83
C GLN A 414 -26.13 35.31 10.54
N GLN A 415 -25.45 36.35 10.05
CA GLN A 415 -25.82 37.04 8.81
C GLN A 415 -25.72 36.13 7.57
N ASN A 416 -24.96 35.05 7.66
CA ASN A 416 -24.72 34.11 6.56
C ASN A 416 -25.60 32.84 6.64
N LEU A 417 -26.47 32.75 7.64
CA LEU A 417 -27.45 31.67 7.80
C LEU A 417 -28.71 31.95 6.96
N GLU A 418 -29.28 30.91 6.36
CA GLU A 418 -30.54 31.02 5.61
C GLU A 418 -31.72 31.33 6.54
N ASP A 419 -32.76 31.94 5.97
CA ASP A 419 -34.05 32.21 6.62
C ASP A 419 -33.97 33.06 7.90
N GLY A 420 -32.87 33.78 8.12
CA GLY A 420 -32.65 34.56 9.34
C GLY A 420 -32.55 33.72 10.60
N LEU A 421 -32.15 32.45 10.48
CA LEU A 421 -31.96 31.55 11.62
C LEU A 421 -30.92 32.11 12.59
N THR A 422 -31.17 31.94 13.89
CA THR A 422 -30.12 32.13 14.90
C THR A 422 -29.17 30.92 14.92
N VAL A 423 -27.96 31.11 15.44
CA VAL A 423 -26.98 30.00 15.61
C VAL A 423 -27.60 28.84 16.38
N LYS A 424 -28.29 29.14 17.50
CA LYS A 424 -29.01 28.15 18.30
C LYS A 424 -30.04 27.36 17.49
N GLN A 425 -30.87 28.04 16.70
CA GLN A 425 -31.88 27.37 15.86
C GLN A 425 -31.23 26.50 14.78
N ALA A 426 -30.12 26.95 14.17
CA ALA A 426 -29.38 26.19 13.19
C ALA A 426 -28.76 24.92 13.82
N MET A 427 -28.24 25.00 15.04
CA MET A 427 -27.76 23.84 15.80
C MET A 427 -28.87 22.85 16.14
N GLU A 428 -30.01 23.32 16.66
CA GLU A 428 -31.17 22.48 17.00
C GLU A 428 -31.72 21.74 15.76
N LYS A 429 -31.64 22.37 14.58
CA LYS A 429 -31.99 21.77 13.29
C LYS A 429 -30.88 20.90 12.69
N ASN A 430 -29.77 20.69 13.38
CA ASN A 430 -28.60 19.95 12.91
C ASN A 430 -28.02 20.47 11.58
N ARG A 431 -28.05 21.80 11.38
CA ARG A 431 -27.57 22.45 10.15
C ARG A 431 -26.18 23.07 10.28
N LEU A 432 -25.54 22.99 11.44
CA LEU A 432 -24.16 23.46 11.64
C LEU A 432 -23.18 22.31 11.75
N PHE A 433 -22.05 22.45 11.06
CA PHE A 433 -20.96 21.50 10.99
C PHE A 433 -19.63 22.21 11.18
N ILE A 434 -18.60 21.44 11.49
CA ILE A 434 -17.25 21.93 11.72
C ILE A 434 -16.21 20.95 11.18
N LEU A 435 -15.20 21.48 10.53
CA LEU A 435 -13.91 20.83 10.33
C LEU A 435 -12.93 21.46 11.32
N ASP A 436 -12.59 20.73 12.38
CA ASP A 436 -11.77 21.24 13.49
C ASP A 436 -10.41 20.54 13.51
N HIS A 437 -9.38 21.28 13.13
CA HIS A 437 -7.98 20.86 13.17
C HIS A 437 -7.19 21.62 14.25
N HIS A 438 -7.86 22.44 15.06
CA HIS A 438 -7.16 23.30 15.98
C HIS A 438 -6.34 22.50 17.00
N ASP A 439 -6.99 21.59 17.72
CA ASP A 439 -6.34 20.79 18.77
C ASP A 439 -5.32 19.79 18.19
N ASN A 440 -5.47 19.42 16.92
CA ASN A 440 -4.57 18.51 16.23
C ASN A 440 -3.20 19.15 15.98
N PHE A 441 -3.18 20.44 15.62
CA PHE A 441 -1.95 21.14 15.23
C PHE A 441 -1.40 22.07 16.30
N MET A 442 -2.25 22.68 17.14
CA MET A 442 -1.83 23.64 18.16
C MET A 442 -0.63 23.18 19.01
N PRO A 443 -0.55 21.92 19.50
CA PRO A 443 0.61 21.44 20.26
C PRO A 443 1.95 21.40 19.49
N PHE A 444 1.91 21.48 18.16
CA PHE A 444 3.07 21.34 17.27
C PHE A 444 3.45 22.62 16.54
N LEU A 445 2.58 23.64 16.52
CA LEU A 445 2.77 24.86 15.73
C LEU A 445 4.10 25.57 16.02
N ASP A 446 4.47 25.72 17.30
CA ASP A 446 5.74 26.35 17.68
C ASP A 446 6.96 25.65 17.07
N ARG A 447 6.90 24.31 16.92
CA ARG A 447 8.00 23.54 16.35
C ARG A 447 8.00 23.61 14.83
N ILE A 448 6.82 23.60 14.22
CA ILE A 448 6.65 23.63 12.77
C ILE A 448 7.02 25.01 12.22
N ASN A 449 6.49 26.09 12.81
CA ASN A 449 6.71 27.47 12.34
C ASN A 449 8.13 28.00 12.64
N LYS A 450 8.93 27.29 13.45
CA LYS A 450 10.37 27.57 13.61
C LYS A 450 11.22 26.97 12.49
N LEU A 451 10.66 26.08 11.66
CA LEU A 451 11.36 25.54 10.51
C LEU A 451 11.43 26.60 9.41
N GLU A 452 12.57 26.68 8.74
CA GLU A 452 12.77 27.62 7.63
C GLU A 452 11.70 27.42 6.55
N GLY A 453 11.10 28.53 6.08
CA GLY A 453 10.09 28.53 5.03
C GLY A 453 8.73 27.92 5.40
N ASN A 454 8.48 27.62 6.69
CA ASN A 454 7.20 27.07 7.13
C ASN A 454 6.41 28.08 7.96
N TYR A 455 5.13 28.21 7.63
CA TYR A 455 4.20 29.01 8.42
C TYR A 455 2.79 28.46 8.24
N ILE A 456 2.27 27.83 9.29
CA ILE A 456 0.92 27.25 9.31
C ILE A 456 0.15 27.73 10.54
N TYR A 457 -1.16 27.48 10.54
CA TYR A 457 -2.08 27.84 11.62
C TYR A 457 -2.76 26.59 12.15
N ALA A 458 -3.40 26.70 13.30
CA ALA A 458 -4.40 25.74 13.77
C ALA A 458 -5.76 26.23 13.27
N SER A 459 -6.38 25.53 12.33
CA SER A 459 -7.62 25.98 11.69
C SER A 459 -8.90 25.38 12.30
N ARG A 460 -9.97 26.19 12.31
CA ARG A 460 -11.35 25.72 12.45
C ARG A 460 -12.20 26.29 11.33
N THR A 461 -12.95 25.44 10.64
CA THR A 461 -13.88 25.87 9.60
C THR A 461 -15.31 25.54 10.00
N LEU A 462 -16.17 26.54 10.12
CA LEU A 462 -17.61 26.33 10.35
C LEU A 462 -18.36 26.25 9.03
N LEU A 463 -19.31 25.34 8.95
CA LEU A 463 -20.13 25.10 7.77
C LEU A 463 -21.62 25.07 8.11
N PHE A 464 -22.43 25.50 7.16
CA PHE A 464 -23.88 25.45 7.22
C PHE A 464 -24.45 24.55 6.14
N LEU A 465 -25.38 23.67 6.50
CA LEU A 465 -26.16 22.87 5.57
C LEU A 465 -27.34 23.69 5.06
N LYS A 466 -27.29 24.06 3.77
CA LYS A 466 -28.34 24.79 3.07
C LYS A 466 -29.58 23.93 2.82
N ALA A 467 -30.70 24.58 2.53
CA ALA A 467 -31.97 23.89 2.26
C ALA A 467 -31.91 23.01 0.99
N ASP A 468 -31.04 23.37 0.05
CA ASP A 468 -30.76 22.60 -1.17
C ASP A 468 -29.91 21.33 -0.93
N GLY A 469 -29.47 21.10 0.31
CA GLY A 469 -28.67 19.94 0.71
C GLY A 469 -27.17 20.10 0.54
N THR A 470 -26.68 21.24 0.07
CA THR A 470 -25.24 21.52 -0.06
C THR A 470 -24.67 22.24 1.18
N LEU A 471 -23.37 22.09 1.42
CA LEU A 471 -22.68 22.80 2.48
C LEU A 471 -22.16 24.16 1.99
N LYS A 472 -22.18 25.15 2.89
CA LYS A 472 -21.62 26.48 2.69
C LYS A 472 -20.67 26.81 3.86
N PRO A 473 -19.43 27.27 3.61
CA PRO A 473 -18.56 27.74 4.69
C PRO A 473 -19.11 29.05 5.29
N LEU A 474 -19.02 29.19 6.61
CA LEU A 474 -19.49 30.36 7.37
C LEU A 474 -18.35 31.23 7.90
N ALA A 475 -17.27 30.60 8.34
CA ALA A 475 -16.09 31.26 8.89
C ALA A 475 -14.91 30.29 8.91
N ILE A 476 -13.70 30.84 8.82
CA ILE A 476 -12.44 30.14 9.09
C ILE A 476 -11.72 30.90 10.20
N GLU A 477 -11.47 30.23 11.31
CA GLU A 477 -10.59 30.71 12.38
C GLU A 477 -9.19 30.15 12.13
N LEU A 478 -8.18 31.04 12.10
CA LEU A 478 -6.78 30.68 12.04
C LEU A 478 -6.09 31.09 13.35
N SER A 479 -5.65 30.10 14.12
CA SER A 479 -5.08 30.28 15.45
C SER A 479 -3.57 30.05 15.46
N LEU A 480 -2.85 30.86 16.25
CA LEU A 480 -1.44 30.67 16.59
C LEU A 480 -1.29 30.54 18.10
N PRO A 481 -0.21 29.91 18.60
CA PRO A 481 0.18 30.02 19.99
C PRO A 481 0.37 31.50 20.36
N HIS A 482 0.05 31.86 21.61
CA HIS A 482 0.31 33.20 22.10
C HIS A 482 1.81 33.55 21.96
N PRO A 483 2.18 34.79 21.58
CA PRO A 483 3.59 35.17 21.38
C PRO A 483 4.50 34.95 22.59
N ASP A 484 3.94 35.04 23.80
CA ASP A 484 4.65 34.81 25.07
C ASP A 484 4.76 33.32 25.47
N GLY A 485 4.20 32.42 24.66
CA GLY A 485 4.24 30.97 24.84
C GLY A 485 2.87 30.31 24.83
N ILE A 486 2.83 29.05 24.39
CA ILE A 486 1.60 28.27 24.18
C ILE A 486 0.72 28.14 25.43
N GLN A 487 1.30 28.22 26.63
CA GLN A 487 0.57 28.18 27.90
C GLN A 487 -0.35 29.38 28.15
N HIS A 488 -0.21 30.45 27.35
CA HIS A 488 -1.02 31.67 27.48
C HIS A 488 -2.25 31.68 26.55
N GLY A 489 -2.56 30.58 25.87
CA GLY A 489 -3.72 30.47 24.99
C GLY A 489 -3.41 30.64 23.51
N ALA A 490 -4.45 30.78 22.71
CA ALA A 490 -4.37 31.06 21.28
C ALA A 490 -4.53 32.55 20.97
N LYS A 491 -3.81 33.02 19.95
CA LYS A 491 -4.14 34.25 19.23
C LYS A 491 -4.79 33.88 17.91
N SER A 492 -6.10 34.07 17.82
CA SER A 492 -6.91 33.73 16.65
C SER A 492 -7.31 34.95 15.83
N THR A 493 -7.40 34.76 14.52
CA THR A 493 -8.07 35.68 13.60
C THR A 493 -9.19 34.94 12.87
N VAL A 494 -10.37 35.55 12.80
CA VAL A 494 -11.55 34.99 12.11
C VAL A 494 -11.72 35.66 10.76
N TYR A 495 -11.83 34.84 9.72
CA TYR A 495 -12.08 35.25 8.34
C TYR A 495 -13.48 34.80 7.93
N LEU A 496 -14.21 35.69 7.26
CA LEU A 496 -15.57 35.45 6.78
C LEU A 496 -15.58 35.32 5.25
N PRO A 497 -16.54 34.57 4.68
CA PRO A 497 -16.71 34.47 3.24
C PRO A 497 -16.81 35.84 2.57
N ALA A 498 -16.02 36.01 1.52
CA ALA A 498 -16.05 37.17 0.63
C ALA A 498 -16.01 36.69 -0.82
N ASP A 499 -16.75 37.37 -1.71
CA ASP A 499 -16.76 37.03 -3.12
C ASP A 499 -15.36 37.22 -3.72
N ILE A 500 -14.98 36.35 -4.65
CA ILE A 500 -13.66 36.35 -5.28
C ILE A 500 -13.36 37.65 -6.01
N ASP A 501 -14.42 38.33 -6.48
CA ASP A 501 -14.36 39.62 -7.16
C ASP A 501 -14.37 40.82 -6.19
N SER A 502 -14.49 40.59 -4.87
CA SER A 502 -14.50 41.65 -3.83
C SER A 502 -13.11 42.23 -3.52
N GLY A 503 -12.18 42.20 -4.48
CA GLY A 503 -10.83 42.73 -4.30
C GLY A 503 -10.04 42.02 -3.21
N VAL A 504 -9.46 42.78 -2.28
CA VAL A 504 -8.55 42.26 -1.24
C VAL A 504 -9.24 41.28 -0.30
N ASP A 505 -10.49 41.53 0.08
CA ASP A 505 -11.23 40.67 1.00
C ASP A 505 -11.47 39.27 0.41
N GLY A 506 -11.77 39.20 -0.90
CA GLY A 506 -11.87 37.94 -1.63
C GLY A 506 -10.56 37.16 -1.66
N GLN A 507 -9.42 37.85 -1.85
CA GLN A 507 -8.11 37.20 -1.81
C GLN A 507 -7.73 36.71 -0.40
N ILE A 508 -8.03 37.49 0.64
CA ILE A 508 -7.83 37.09 2.04
C ILE A 508 -8.66 35.83 2.36
N TRP A 509 -9.91 35.77 1.90
CA TRP A 509 -10.75 34.59 2.08
C TRP A 509 -10.18 33.35 1.38
N GLN A 510 -9.69 33.49 0.14
CA GLN A 510 -9.01 32.39 -0.57
C GLN A 510 -7.76 31.92 0.17
N LEU A 511 -6.96 32.82 0.76
CA LEU A 511 -5.81 32.46 1.59
C LEU A 511 -6.24 31.73 2.86
N ALA A 512 -7.33 32.15 3.52
CA ALA A 512 -7.86 31.45 4.69
C ALA A 512 -8.27 30.00 4.36
N LYS A 513 -8.94 29.80 3.22
CA LYS A 513 -9.26 28.45 2.70
C LYS A 513 -8.00 27.64 2.41
N ALA A 514 -6.98 28.25 1.80
CA ALA A 514 -5.71 27.57 1.53
C ALA A 514 -5.04 27.08 2.83
N TYR A 515 -4.99 27.90 3.88
CA TYR A 515 -4.45 27.48 5.19
C TYR A 515 -5.27 26.36 5.84
N ALA A 516 -6.60 26.44 5.80
CA ALA A 516 -7.46 25.36 6.29
C ALA A 516 -7.23 24.05 5.52
N SER A 517 -7.04 24.12 4.20
CA SER A 517 -6.72 22.97 3.34
C SER A 517 -5.32 22.40 3.59
N VAL A 518 -4.35 23.21 4.03
CA VAL A 518 -3.02 22.72 4.43
C VAL A 518 -3.12 21.79 5.63
N ASP A 519 -3.89 22.18 6.66
CA ASP A 519 -4.15 21.35 7.83
C ASP A 519 -4.87 20.05 7.46
N ASP A 520 -5.95 20.16 6.69
CA ASP A 520 -6.74 18.99 6.27
C ASP A 520 -5.92 18.05 5.38
N SER A 521 -5.09 18.57 4.48
CA SER A 521 -4.18 17.77 3.65
C SER A 521 -3.12 17.05 4.48
N ALA A 522 -2.52 17.71 5.47
CA ALA A 522 -1.54 17.08 6.35
C ALA A 522 -2.18 16.00 7.23
N TRP A 523 -3.36 16.27 7.78
CA TRP A 523 -4.14 15.29 8.55
C TRP A 523 -4.59 14.10 7.70
N HIS A 524 -5.10 14.37 6.49
CA HIS A 524 -5.45 13.36 5.51
C HIS A 524 -4.28 12.42 5.24
N GLN A 525 -3.12 12.96 4.86
CA GLN A 525 -1.99 12.14 4.46
C GLN A 525 -1.42 11.32 5.62
N LEU A 526 -1.23 11.95 6.79
CA LEU A 526 -0.54 11.32 7.92
C LEU A 526 -1.46 10.48 8.80
N ILE A 527 -2.71 10.92 8.99
CA ILE A 527 -3.65 10.30 9.93
C ILE A 527 -4.72 9.50 9.22
N SER A 528 -5.56 10.13 8.40
CA SER A 528 -6.67 9.42 7.74
C SER A 528 -6.18 8.31 6.81
N HIS A 529 -5.10 8.58 6.07
CA HIS A 529 -4.55 7.67 5.07
C HIS A 529 -3.43 6.78 5.65
N TRP A 530 -2.29 7.36 6.04
CA TRP A 530 -1.14 6.58 6.51
C TRP A 530 -1.43 5.84 7.83
N TYR A 531 -1.82 6.54 8.88
CA TYR A 531 -2.01 5.91 10.19
C TYR A 531 -3.24 4.99 10.22
N ALA A 532 -4.43 5.52 9.94
CA ALA A 532 -5.68 4.80 10.14
C ALA A 532 -5.84 3.66 9.14
N LEU A 533 -5.91 3.97 7.83
CA LEU A 533 -6.15 2.94 6.81
C LEU A 533 -5.01 1.93 6.77
N GLN A 534 -3.76 2.38 6.67
CA GLN A 534 -2.64 1.45 6.51
C GLN A 534 -2.26 0.83 7.85
N HIS A 535 -1.79 1.62 8.82
CA HIS A 535 -1.07 1.07 9.97
C HIS A 535 -1.93 0.61 11.14
N GLN A 536 -3.13 1.15 11.34
CA GLN A 536 -4.00 0.76 12.43
C GLN A 536 -4.86 -0.45 12.07
N TYR A 537 -5.48 -0.45 10.89
CA TYR A 537 -6.46 -1.48 10.51
C TYR A 537 -5.91 -2.59 9.61
N ILE A 538 -5.00 -2.26 8.69
CA ILE A 538 -4.51 -3.22 7.68
C ILE A 538 -3.29 -3.96 8.23
N TYR A 539 -2.12 -3.31 8.34
CA TYR A 539 -0.83 -3.98 8.59
C TYR A 539 -0.80 -4.96 9.78
N PRO A 540 -1.37 -4.64 10.97
CA PRO A 540 -1.37 -5.58 12.09
C PRO A 540 -2.14 -6.87 11.82
N CYS A 541 -3.11 -6.86 10.91
CA CYS A 541 -3.91 -8.03 10.55
C CYS A 541 -3.25 -8.95 9.50
N PHE A 542 -2.20 -8.49 8.80
CA PHE A 542 -1.47 -9.27 7.80
C PHE A 542 -0.30 -10.08 8.39
N MET A 543 -0.06 -9.95 9.69
CA MET A 543 1.07 -10.55 10.38
C MET A 543 0.59 -11.72 11.27
N LEU A 544 1.34 -12.82 11.29
CA LEU A 544 0.98 -14.10 11.91
C LEU A 544 1.22 -14.17 13.43
#